data_AF-A0A916M0B4-F1
#
_entry.id   AF-A0A916M0B4-F1
#
_cell.length_a   1.000
_cell.length_b   1.000
_cell.length_c   1.000
_cell.angle_alpha   90.00
_cell.angle_beta   90.00
_cell.angle_gamma   90.00
#
_symmetry.space_group_name_H-M   'P 1'
#
loop_
_entity.id
_entity.type
_entity.pdbx_description
1 polymer ?
#
loop_
_entity_poly.entity_id
_entity_poly.type
_entity_poly.pdbx_seq_one_letter_code
_entity_poly.pdbx_strand_id
1 'polypeptide(L)'
;MTRPAQILRDAVGRTMLAPALRLMRAQLKSISDPAHLRQLAARLDALGRLASDIRTEAIMAGGVRATWIDVQGAQHDRVVLYLHGGAFVAETPVFHGALLARICREAGARGLMVGYRLAPEHQYPAALDDCLAASRWLLEQGVEPGRIVVAGDSAGGNLTLALLLRARDEGLPMPAGAVALSPVADL
;
A
#
# COMPACT_ATOMS: atom_id res chain seq x y z
N MET A 1 6.27 -35.36 -55.95
CA MET A 1 5.07 -35.68 -55.16
C MET A 1 5.05 -34.81 -53.92
N THR A 2 3.90 -34.24 -53.66
CA THR A 2 3.58 -33.06 -52.84
C THR A 2 3.62 -33.28 -51.32
N ARG A 3 4.09 -32.24 -50.62
CA ARG A 3 3.66 -31.69 -49.31
C ARG A 3 2.31 -32.24 -48.81
N PRO A 4 2.20 -32.66 -47.52
CA PRO A 4 1.51 -31.77 -46.56
C PRO A 4 1.95 -31.82 -45.07
N ALA A 5 2.75 -32.79 -44.61
CA ALA A 5 2.92 -33.03 -43.17
C ALA A 5 3.95 -32.13 -42.43
N GLN A 6 4.94 -31.60 -43.15
CA GLN A 6 6.02 -30.77 -42.56
C GLN A 6 5.66 -29.29 -42.47
N ILE A 7 4.83 -28.78 -43.39
CA ILE A 7 4.34 -27.40 -43.37
C ILE A 7 3.32 -27.17 -42.24
N LEU A 8 2.58 -28.22 -41.86
CA LEU A 8 1.57 -28.15 -40.80
C LEU A 8 2.19 -28.08 -39.38
N ARG A 9 3.38 -28.64 -39.17
CA ARG A 9 4.08 -28.59 -37.87
C ARG A 9 4.74 -27.23 -37.61
N ASP A 10 5.30 -26.59 -38.64
CA ASP A 10 5.90 -25.25 -38.51
C ASP A 10 4.86 -24.12 -38.47
N ALA A 11 3.70 -24.31 -39.12
CA ALA A 11 2.61 -23.33 -39.11
C ALA A 11 1.84 -23.32 -37.78
N VAL A 12 1.55 -24.47 -37.17
CA VAL A 12 0.74 -24.52 -35.93
C VAL A 12 1.50 -23.98 -34.71
N GLY A 13 2.81 -24.26 -34.62
CA GLY A 13 3.65 -23.77 -33.51
C GLY A 13 3.93 -22.26 -33.55
N ARG A 14 4.10 -21.67 -34.74
CA ARG A 14 4.34 -20.22 -34.88
C ARG A 14 3.06 -19.38 -34.81
N THR A 15 1.91 -19.94 -35.18
CA THR A 15 0.65 -19.17 -35.30
C THR A 15 -0.09 -19.05 -33.97
N MET A 16 0.07 -19.98 -33.01
CA MET A 16 -0.56 -19.88 -31.68
C MET A 16 0.39 -19.43 -30.55
N LEU A 17 1.69 -19.72 -30.64
CA LEU A 17 2.63 -19.36 -29.58
C LEU A 17 3.02 -17.87 -29.60
N ALA A 18 3.16 -17.26 -30.78
CA ALA A 18 3.53 -15.84 -30.88
C ALA A 18 2.44 -14.87 -30.39
N PRO A 19 1.13 -15.09 -30.67
CA PRO A 19 0.06 -14.32 -30.06
C PRO A 19 -0.03 -14.54 -28.54
N ALA A 20 0.11 -15.78 -28.06
CA ALA A 20 0.10 -16.10 -26.63
C ALA A 20 1.28 -15.44 -25.89
N LEU A 21 2.48 -15.46 -26.47
CA LEU A 21 3.66 -14.77 -25.93
C LEU A 21 3.53 -13.25 -26.03
N ARG A 22 2.88 -12.70 -27.06
CA ARG A 22 2.56 -11.26 -27.14
C ARG A 22 1.54 -10.86 -26.07
N LEU A 23 0.52 -11.69 -25.83
CA LEU A 23 -0.47 -11.49 -24.77
C LEU A 23 0.17 -11.59 -23.39
N MET A 24 0.98 -12.62 -23.12
CA MET A 24 1.76 -12.73 -21.88
C MET A 24 2.72 -11.54 -21.72
N ARG A 25 3.46 -11.15 -22.76
CA ARG A 25 4.36 -9.97 -22.68
C ARG A 25 3.59 -8.67 -22.53
N ALA A 26 2.40 -8.54 -23.11
CA ALA A 26 1.55 -7.36 -22.93
C ALA A 26 0.97 -7.31 -21.51
N GLN A 27 0.55 -8.45 -20.96
CA GLN A 27 0.11 -8.58 -19.56
C GLN A 27 1.25 -8.33 -18.57
N LEU A 28 2.45 -8.86 -18.83
CA LEU A 28 3.65 -8.57 -18.04
C LEU A 28 4.06 -7.10 -18.16
N LYS A 29 3.99 -6.52 -19.37
CA LYS A 29 4.25 -5.08 -19.58
C LYS A 29 3.24 -4.19 -18.87
N SER A 30 1.95 -4.56 -18.87
CA SER A 30 0.92 -3.82 -18.14
C SER A 30 1.07 -3.94 -16.63
N ILE A 31 1.60 -5.07 -16.13
CA ILE A 31 1.95 -5.23 -14.71
C ILE A 31 3.24 -4.44 -14.36
N SER A 32 4.11 -4.17 -15.33
CA SER A 32 5.38 -3.45 -15.11
C SER A 32 5.34 -1.95 -15.39
N ASP A 33 4.24 -1.39 -15.91
CA ASP A 33 4.08 0.04 -16.19
C ASP A 33 3.42 0.76 -15.00
N PRO A 34 4.16 1.62 -14.25
CA PRO A 34 3.60 2.34 -13.11
C PRO A 34 2.40 3.22 -13.46
N ALA A 35 2.37 3.80 -14.67
CA ALA A 35 1.25 4.64 -15.10
C ALA A 35 -0.02 3.79 -15.28
N HIS A 36 0.12 2.61 -15.88
CA HIS A 36 -0.99 1.67 -16.02
C HIS A 36 -1.50 1.17 -14.66
N LEU A 37 -0.59 0.81 -13.75
CA LEU A 37 -0.96 0.37 -12.39
C LEU A 37 -1.71 1.48 -11.63
N ARG A 38 -1.27 2.74 -11.74
CA ARG A 38 -1.98 3.89 -11.15
C ARG A 38 -3.37 4.09 -11.73
N GLN A 39 -3.53 3.95 -13.05
CA GLN A 39 -4.86 4.05 -13.69
C GLN A 39 -5.79 2.93 -13.23
N LEU A 40 -5.28 1.70 -13.12
CA LEU A 40 -6.05 0.58 -12.60
C LEU A 40 -6.45 0.80 -11.14
N ALA A 41 -5.50 1.23 -10.30
CA ALA A 41 -5.74 1.57 -8.90
C ALA A 41 -6.83 2.64 -8.77
N ALA A 42 -6.73 3.75 -9.51
CA ALA A 42 -7.73 4.83 -9.48
C ALA A 42 -9.12 4.36 -9.92
N ARG A 43 -9.21 3.49 -10.93
CA ARG A 43 -10.48 2.90 -11.37
C ARG A 43 -11.09 1.98 -10.33
N LEU A 44 -10.26 1.16 -9.69
CA LEU A 44 -10.70 0.33 -8.57
C LEU A 44 -11.22 1.23 -7.46
N ASP A 45 -10.44 2.24 -7.05
CA ASP A 45 -10.78 3.13 -5.94
C ASP A 45 -12.10 3.89 -6.14
N ALA A 46 -12.37 4.33 -7.37
CA ALA A 46 -13.62 4.99 -7.75
C ALA A 46 -14.89 4.12 -7.60
N LEU A 47 -14.75 2.79 -7.53
CA LEU A 47 -15.87 1.88 -7.23
C LEU A 47 -16.13 1.77 -5.73
N GLY A 48 -15.15 2.15 -4.91
CA GLY A 48 -15.26 2.14 -3.45
C GLY A 48 -16.14 3.27 -2.96
N ARG A 49 -16.72 3.07 -1.77
CA ARG A 49 -17.38 4.13 -1.01
C ARG A 49 -17.05 3.95 0.46
N LEU A 50 -16.68 5.04 1.12
CA LEU A 50 -16.63 5.05 2.57
C LEU A 50 -18.06 5.04 3.13
N ALA A 51 -18.28 4.27 4.18
CA ALA A 51 -19.52 4.32 4.93
C ALA A 51 -19.72 5.72 5.53
N SER A 52 -20.96 6.19 5.59
CA SER A 52 -21.30 7.57 5.97
C SER A 52 -20.93 7.94 7.41
N ASP A 53 -20.70 6.95 8.26
CA ASP A 53 -20.29 7.09 9.66
C ASP A 53 -18.76 7.21 9.83
N ILE A 54 -17.98 7.05 8.76
CA ILE A 54 -16.53 7.24 8.75
C ILE A 54 -16.24 8.72 8.51
N ARG A 55 -15.54 9.37 9.45
CA ARG A 55 -15.04 10.73 9.27
C ARG A 55 -13.59 10.69 8.78
N THR A 56 -13.29 11.52 7.80
CA THR A 56 -11.94 11.66 7.25
C THR A 56 -11.46 13.09 7.36
N GLU A 57 -10.21 13.28 7.77
CA GLU A 57 -9.58 14.60 7.82
C GLU A 57 -8.18 14.53 7.21
N ALA A 58 -7.92 15.31 6.17
CA ALA A 58 -6.61 15.41 5.57
C ALA A 58 -5.70 16.32 6.40
N ILE A 59 -4.45 15.90 6.62
CA ILE A 59 -3.45 16.62 7.42
C ILE A 59 -2.05 16.46 6.85
N MET A 60 -1.11 17.28 7.33
CA MET A 60 0.33 17.10 7.13
C MET A 60 0.96 16.57 8.43
N ALA A 61 1.31 15.28 8.45
CA ALA A 61 1.97 14.62 9.57
C ALA A 61 3.49 14.65 9.37
N GLY A 62 4.20 15.56 10.07
CA GLY A 62 5.65 15.69 9.93
C GLY A 62 6.10 16.09 8.51
N GLY A 63 5.29 16.89 7.81
CA GLY A 63 5.53 17.27 6.41
C GLY A 63 5.08 16.24 5.36
N VAL A 64 4.46 15.12 5.78
CA VAL A 64 3.91 14.08 4.90
C VAL A 64 2.39 14.19 4.83
N ARG A 65 1.80 14.02 3.64
CA ARG A 65 0.34 13.94 3.52
C ARG A 65 -0.16 12.73 4.32
N ALA A 66 -1.20 12.92 5.12
CA ALA A 66 -1.87 11.84 5.80
C ALA A 66 -3.37 12.12 5.92
N THR A 67 -4.13 11.07 6.20
CA THR A 67 -5.57 11.17 6.41
C THR A 67 -5.93 10.49 7.72
N TRP A 68 -6.51 11.25 8.65
CA TRP A 68 -7.19 10.67 9.80
C TRP A 68 -8.44 9.94 9.34
N ILE A 69 -8.61 8.72 9.79
CA ILE A 69 -9.81 7.90 9.66
C ILE A 69 -10.38 7.70 11.06
N ASP A 70 -11.49 8.37 11.33
CA ASP A 70 -12.18 8.35 12.62
C ASP A 70 -13.52 7.61 12.49
N VAL A 71 -13.82 6.78 13.48
CA VAL A 71 -15.00 5.91 13.54
C VAL A 71 -15.71 6.12 14.87
N GLN A 72 -17.02 5.90 14.91
CA GLN A 72 -17.78 6.04 16.14
C GLN A 72 -17.22 5.15 17.26
N GLY A 73 -16.97 5.74 18.43
CA GLY A 73 -16.45 5.03 19.60
C GLY A 73 -14.93 4.85 19.65
N ALA A 74 -14.18 5.37 18.66
CA ALA A 74 -12.72 5.37 18.70
C ALA A 74 -12.18 6.18 19.89
N GLN A 75 -11.14 5.67 20.54
CA GLN A 75 -10.35 6.44 21.50
C GLN A 75 -9.25 7.19 20.76
N HIS A 76 -9.23 8.52 20.85
CA HIS A 76 -8.29 9.36 20.08
C HIS A 76 -6.85 9.33 20.59
N ASP A 77 -6.61 8.74 21.76
CA ASP A 77 -5.28 8.48 22.31
C ASP A 77 -4.69 7.15 21.81
N ARG A 78 -5.46 6.32 21.09
CA ARG A 78 -5.00 5.07 20.45
C ARG A 78 -4.97 5.22 18.95
N VAL A 79 -3.83 4.94 18.33
CA VAL A 79 -3.63 5.18 16.89
C VAL A 79 -3.17 3.93 16.17
N VAL A 80 -3.87 3.60 15.08
CA VAL A 80 -3.35 2.69 14.05
C VAL A 80 -2.66 3.53 12.99
N LEU A 81 -1.32 3.54 12.98
CA LEU A 81 -0.54 4.14 11.90
C LEU A 81 -0.57 3.17 10.71
N TYR A 82 -1.33 3.52 9.66
CA TYR A 82 -1.59 2.64 8.54
C TYR A 82 -0.76 3.01 7.31
N LEU A 83 -0.04 2.02 6.79
CA LEU A 83 0.81 2.12 5.61
C LEU A 83 0.14 1.30 4.50
N HIS A 84 -0.38 1.98 3.47
CA HIS A 84 -1.21 1.33 2.45
C HIS A 84 -0.42 0.42 1.51
N GLY A 85 -1.10 -0.52 0.85
CA GLY A 85 -0.56 -1.29 -0.27
C GLY A 85 -0.58 -0.49 -1.58
N GLY A 86 -0.13 -1.13 -2.67
CA GLY A 86 -0.08 -0.51 -4.00
C GLY A 86 1.29 -0.58 -4.69
N ALA A 87 2.07 -1.62 -4.37
CA ALA A 87 3.36 -1.91 -4.98
C ALA A 87 4.35 -0.72 -4.97
N PHE A 88 4.25 0.16 -3.97
CA PHE A 88 5.02 1.42 -3.85
C PHE A 88 4.78 2.44 -4.97
N VAL A 89 3.85 2.19 -5.88
CA VAL A 89 3.62 3.00 -7.08
C VAL A 89 2.23 3.61 -7.16
N ALA A 90 1.25 3.10 -6.41
CA ALA A 90 -0.13 3.56 -6.47
C ALA A 90 -0.78 3.63 -5.08
N GLU A 91 -1.85 4.40 -5.00
CA GLU A 91 -2.71 4.52 -3.81
C GLU A 91 -4.18 4.24 -4.19
N THR A 92 -4.92 3.63 -3.26
CA THR A 92 -6.38 3.48 -3.33
C THR A 92 -6.99 3.95 -2.00
N PRO A 93 -7.05 5.28 -1.78
CA PRO A 93 -7.37 5.85 -0.47
C PRO A 93 -8.79 5.50 0.01
N VAL A 94 -9.78 5.32 -0.89
CA VAL A 94 -11.13 4.91 -0.49
C VAL A 94 -11.14 3.46 0.00
N PHE A 95 -10.47 2.54 -0.72
CA PHE A 95 -10.38 1.14 -0.30
C PHE A 95 -9.60 0.96 1.00
N HIS A 96 -8.41 1.56 1.09
CA HIS A 96 -7.59 1.47 2.30
C HIS A 96 -8.24 2.21 3.46
N GLY A 97 -8.91 3.34 3.22
CA GLY A 97 -9.71 4.04 4.24
C GLY A 97 -10.84 3.17 4.79
N ALA A 98 -11.55 2.43 3.94
CA ALA A 98 -12.60 1.51 4.36
C ALA A 98 -12.04 0.32 5.17
N LEU A 99 -10.90 -0.24 4.75
CA LEU A 99 -10.19 -1.30 5.46
C LEU A 99 -9.72 -0.80 6.83
N LEU A 100 -9.04 0.34 6.87
CA LEU A 100 -8.56 0.95 8.10
C LEU A 100 -9.71 1.28 9.05
N ALA A 101 -10.82 1.82 8.55
CA ALA A 101 -12.00 2.06 9.38
C ALA A 101 -12.53 0.77 10.03
N ARG A 102 -12.53 -0.35 9.31
CA ARG A 102 -12.92 -1.64 9.89
C ARG A 102 -11.94 -2.08 10.99
N ILE A 103 -10.63 -1.95 10.77
CA ILE A 103 -9.61 -2.24 11.78
C ILE A 103 -9.81 -1.35 13.01
N CYS A 104 -10.01 -0.05 12.82
CA CYS A 104 -10.23 0.95 13.86
C CYS A 104 -11.45 0.65 14.73
N ARG A 105 -12.57 0.22 14.13
CA ARG A 105 -13.80 -0.17 14.87
C ARG A 105 -13.53 -1.31 15.83
N GLU A 106 -12.86 -2.37 15.37
CA GLU A 106 -12.53 -3.53 16.20
C GLU A 106 -11.46 -3.20 17.26
N ALA A 107 -10.51 -2.34 16.93
CA ALA A 107 -9.43 -1.93 17.84
C ALA A 107 -9.86 -0.87 18.87
N GLY A 108 -11.00 -0.19 18.67
CA GLY A 108 -11.41 0.97 19.46
C GLY A 108 -10.40 2.13 19.36
N ALA A 109 -9.81 2.33 18.18
CA ALA A 109 -8.74 3.29 17.93
C ALA A 109 -9.08 4.19 16.72
N ARG A 110 -8.41 5.33 16.58
CA ARG A 110 -8.43 6.13 15.34
C ARG A 110 -7.30 5.67 14.41
N GLY A 111 -7.46 5.86 13.11
CA GLY A 111 -6.45 5.49 12.11
C GLY A 111 -5.75 6.72 11.53
N LEU A 112 -4.43 6.67 11.37
CA LEU A 112 -3.68 7.63 10.55
C LEU A 112 -3.16 6.92 9.30
N MET A 113 -3.77 7.16 8.14
CA MET A 113 -3.29 6.60 6.88
C MET A 113 -2.23 7.52 6.26
N VAL A 114 -1.01 7.01 6.07
CA VAL A 114 0.11 7.79 5.55
C VAL A 114 0.07 7.81 4.02
N GLY A 115 -0.02 8.99 3.41
CA GLY A 115 0.08 9.21 1.96
C GLY A 115 1.53 9.40 1.52
N TYR A 116 2.36 8.39 1.76
CA TYR A 116 3.80 8.43 1.51
C TYR A 116 4.13 8.60 0.01
N ARG A 117 5.32 9.11 -0.29
CA ARG A 117 5.82 9.32 -1.66
C ARG A 117 5.98 8.00 -2.42
N LEU A 118 5.60 8.02 -3.70
CA LEU A 118 5.53 6.83 -4.55
C LEU A 118 6.65 6.80 -5.59
N ALA A 119 7.08 5.59 -5.95
CA ALA A 119 7.93 5.34 -7.11
C ALA A 119 7.10 5.47 -8.41
N PRO A 120 7.75 5.79 -9.55
CA PRO A 120 9.19 5.99 -9.73
C PRO A 120 9.73 7.38 -9.37
N GLU A 121 8.87 8.37 -9.13
CA GLU A 121 9.28 9.77 -8.85
C GLU A 121 10.10 9.88 -7.57
N HIS A 122 9.76 9.03 -6.59
CA HIS A 122 10.44 8.96 -5.31
C HIS A 122 10.78 7.50 -4.99
N GLN A 123 11.97 7.08 -5.39
CA GLN A 123 12.47 5.73 -5.17
C GLN A 123 12.81 5.50 -3.69
N TYR A 124 13.07 4.24 -3.33
CA TYR A 124 13.57 3.87 -2.00
C TYR A 124 14.80 4.74 -1.62
N PRO A 125 14.87 5.28 -0.38
CA PRO A 125 14.01 5.01 0.77
C PRO A 125 12.85 6.00 1.00
N ALA A 126 12.45 6.81 0.01
CA ALA A 126 11.54 7.94 0.23
C ALA A 126 10.22 7.59 0.97
N ALA A 127 9.58 6.49 0.60
CA ALA A 127 8.36 6.02 1.28
C ALA A 127 8.61 5.69 2.76
N LEU A 128 9.74 5.02 3.05
CA LEU A 128 10.11 4.67 4.43
C LEU A 128 10.44 5.92 5.25
N ASP A 129 11.14 6.89 4.66
CA ASP A 129 11.44 8.18 5.32
C ASP A 129 10.14 8.92 5.68
N ASP A 130 9.14 8.89 4.80
CA ASP A 130 7.84 9.49 5.06
C ASP A 130 7.07 8.76 6.18
N CYS A 131 7.07 7.42 6.18
CA CYS A 131 6.47 6.64 7.26
C CYS A 131 7.13 6.93 8.61
N LEU A 132 8.46 7.09 8.63
CA LEU A 132 9.22 7.45 9.82
C LEU A 132 8.88 8.87 10.30
N ALA A 133 8.78 9.84 9.38
CA ALA A 133 8.37 11.21 9.69
C ALA A 133 6.95 11.26 10.29
N ALA A 134 6.00 10.52 9.72
CA ALA A 134 4.64 10.41 10.26
C ALA A 134 4.62 9.73 11.64
N SER A 135 5.44 8.69 11.84
CA SER A 135 5.57 8.02 13.14
C SER A 135 6.15 8.94 14.22
N ARG A 136 7.19 9.74 13.89
CA ARG A 136 7.76 10.74 14.81
C ARG A 136 6.76 11.83 15.13
N TRP A 137 6.04 12.30 14.12
CA TRP A 137 5.01 13.31 14.31
C TRP A 137 3.94 12.85 15.31
N LEU A 138 3.50 11.59 15.29
CA LEU A 138 2.58 11.07 16.30
C LEU A 138 3.14 11.19 17.74
N LEU A 139 4.43 10.90 17.93
CA LEU A 139 5.09 11.05 19.23
C LEU A 139 5.16 12.54 19.64
N GLU A 140 5.46 13.43 18.69
CA GLU A 140 5.48 14.88 18.92
C GLU A 140 4.08 15.44 19.25
N GLN A 141 3.01 14.82 18.72
CA GLN A 141 1.62 15.13 19.11
C GLN A 141 1.24 14.57 20.49
N GLY A 142 2.16 13.90 21.20
CA GLY A 142 1.92 13.35 22.53
C GLY A 142 1.20 12.00 22.53
N VAL A 143 1.15 11.29 21.39
CA VAL A 143 0.65 9.91 21.38
C VAL A 143 1.73 9.01 21.97
N GLU A 144 1.42 8.39 23.11
CA GLU A 144 2.33 7.46 23.77
C GLU A 144 2.70 6.29 22.85
N PRO A 145 3.98 5.86 22.77
CA PRO A 145 4.39 4.74 21.92
C PRO A 145 3.58 3.46 22.16
N GLY A 146 3.26 3.17 23.43
CA GLY A 146 2.41 2.05 23.85
C GLY A 146 0.93 2.16 23.45
N ARG A 147 0.53 3.24 22.78
CA ARG A 147 -0.80 3.46 22.20
C ARG A 147 -0.81 3.48 20.68
N ILE A 148 0.34 3.23 20.04
CA ILE A 148 0.48 3.16 18.59
C ILE A 148 0.61 1.70 18.17
N VAL A 149 -0.15 1.30 17.15
CA VAL A 149 0.10 0.07 16.37
C VAL A 149 0.41 0.47 14.94
N VAL A 150 1.49 -0.05 14.38
CA VAL A 150 1.81 0.14 12.96
C VAL A 150 1.20 -1.00 12.16
N ALA A 151 0.39 -0.71 11.16
CA ALA A 151 -0.23 -1.72 10.33
C ALA A 151 -0.07 -1.39 8.85
N GLY A 152 -0.01 -2.39 8.00
CA GLY A 152 0.01 -2.17 6.56
C GLY A 152 -0.12 -3.44 5.75
N ASP A 153 -0.53 -3.30 4.49
CA ASP A 153 -0.78 -4.41 3.58
C ASP A 153 0.16 -4.41 2.38
N SER A 154 0.54 -5.60 1.88
CA SER A 154 1.38 -5.74 0.69
C SER A 154 2.69 -4.92 0.80
N ALA A 155 2.88 -3.91 -0.06
CA ALA A 155 3.98 -2.94 0.02
C ALA A 155 3.99 -2.16 1.35
N GLY A 156 2.83 -1.79 1.89
CA GLY A 156 2.71 -1.20 3.22
C GLY A 156 3.04 -2.17 4.36
N GLY A 157 2.85 -3.47 4.14
CA GLY A 157 3.32 -4.52 5.05
C GLY A 157 4.85 -4.60 5.10
N ASN A 158 5.52 -4.39 3.96
CA ASN A 158 6.98 -4.19 3.92
C ASN A 158 7.38 -2.95 4.71
N LEU A 159 6.76 -1.79 4.43
CA LEU A 159 7.05 -0.54 5.13
C LEU A 159 6.82 -0.66 6.63
N THR A 160 5.83 -1.44 7.06
CA THR A 160 5.56 -1.72 8.48
C THR A 160 6.78 -2.36 9.13
N LEU A 161 7.32 -3.43 8.53
CA LEU A 161 8.49 -4.13 9.04
C LEU A 161 9.76 -3.27 8.95
N ALA A 162 9.96 -2.58 7.83
CA ALA A 162 11.11 -1.70 7.60
C ALA A 162 11.12 -0.51 8.57
N LEU A 163 9.95 0.07 8.88
CA LEU A 163 9.80 1.15 9.86
C LEU A 163 10.23 0.70 11.25
N LEU A 164 9.82 -0.51 11.68
CA LEU A 164 10.24 -1.04 12.98
C LEU A 164 11.76 -1.25 13.06
N LEU A 165 12.36 -1.81 12.01
CA LEU A 165 13.81 -1.98 11.94
C LEU A 165 14.52 -0.62 12.00
N ARG A 166 14.04 0.37 11.24
CA ARG A 166 14.61 1.70 11.26
C ARG A 166 14.44 2.40 12.60
N ALA A 167 13.27 2.28 13.22
CA ALA A 167 13.01 2.82 14.54
C ALA A 167 13.97 2.23 15.59
N ARG A 168 14.18 0.91 15.58
CA ARG A 168 15.16 0.23 16.44
C ARG A 168 16.57 0.78 16.20
N ASP A 169 16.99 0.86 14.95
CA ASP A 169 18.37 1.25 14.58
C ASP A 169 18.64 2.73 14.90
N GLU A 170 17.62 3.58 14.84
CA GLU A 170 17.69 5.00 15.21
C GLU A 170 17.38 5.27 16.70
N GLY A 171 17.19 4.22 17.52
CA GLY A 171 16.94 4.36 18.96
C GLY A 171 15.60 5.01 19.32
N LEU A 172 14.60 4.91 18.44
CA LEU A 172 13.28 5.48 18.67
C LEU A 172 12.41 4.55 19.54
N PRO A 173 11.42 5.11 20.28
CA PRO A 173 10.46 4.29 21.00
C PRO A 173 9.69 3.35 20.08
N MET A 174 9.55 2.10 20.51
CA MET A 174 8.81 1.10 19.75
C MET A 174 7.29 1.26 19.95
N PRO A 175 6.48 1.04 18.91
CA PRO A 175 5.02 0.99 19.04
C PRO A 175 4.61 -0.23 19.89
N ALA A 176 3.36 -0.24 20.36
CA ALA A 176 2.76 -1.34 21.11
C ALA A 176 2.75 -2.67 20.33
N GLY A 177 2.73 -2.60 19.01
CA GLY A 177 2.78 -3.77 18.13
C GLY A 177 2.79 -3.38 16.67
N ALA A 178 2.89 -4.40 15.82
CA ALA A 178 2.77 -4.24 14.38
C ALA A 178 1.97 -5.37 13.72
N VAL A 179 1.28 -5.03 12.63
CA VAL A 179 0.47 -5.96 11.83
C VAL A 179 0.84 -5.82 10.36
N ALA A 180 1.50 -6.85 9.81
CA ALA A 180 1.86 -6.91 8.40
C ALA A 180 0.91 -7.86 7.65
N LEU A 181 0.02 -7.30 6.83
CA LEU A 181 -0.99 -8.05 6.08
C LEU A 181 -0.43 -8.44 4.71
N SER A 182 -0.16 -9.72 4.49
CA SER A 182 0.40 -10.24 3.22
C SER A 182 1.61 -9.43 2.73
N PRO A 183 2.65 -9.24 3.54
CA PRO A 183 3.74 -8.31 3.24
C PRO A 183 4.56 -8.76 2.03
N VAL A 184 4.97 -7.80 1.21
CA VAL A 184 6.02 -8.02 0.18
C VAL A 184 7.37 -7.94 0.87
N ALA A 185 7.87 -9.05 1.41
CA ALA A 185 9.12 -9.06 2.19
C ALA A 185 10.39 -9.34 1.36
N ASP A 186 10.24 -9.65 0.07
CA ASP A 186 11.32 -9.97 -0.87
C ASP A 186 10.99 -9.32 -2.23
N LEU A 187 11.95 -8.60 -2.83
CA LEU A 187 11.78 -7.70 -3.98
C LEU A 187 12.69 -8.07 -5.16
#